data_AF-A0A3S0DF81-F1
#
_entry.id   AF-A0A3S0DF81-F1
#
_cell.length_a   1.000
_cell.length_b   1.000
_cell.length_c   1.000
_cell.angle_alpha   90.00
_cell.angle_beta   90.00
_cell.angle_gamma   90.00
#
_symmetry.space_group_name_H-M   'P 1'
#
loop_
_entity.id
_entity.type
_entity.pdbx_description
1 polymer ?
#
loop_
_entity_poly.entity_id
_entity_poly.type
_entity_poly.pdbx_seq_one_letter_code
_entity_poly.pdbx_strand_id
1 'polypeptide(L)'
;MVPTDKHLQVGSLLFAGLDQIDLTGPFEVLSRLPNATYQIYGKTTKPVRDVRNLKLCADATLAEAPALDVLHIPGGYGQEVVMNDEETLQWVRAQAQSAGFIFSVCTGALICGAAGLLQGKRATTHWSAIHLLSYFGAIPVNERVVMDGNLVSAAGVTAGIDGALRVAAALRGEDAAKTIQLYMEYAPEPPFDSGTPASAPPAVYQAAKQTAHDITEKRTKTAMEWASKHNIPVPLPGAPVS
;
A
#
# COMPACT_ATOMS: atom_id res chain seq x y z
N MET A 1 -12.77 7.22 15.95
CA MET A 1 -12.11 6.35 16.94
C MET A 1 -13.05 5.22 17.29
N VAL A 2 -12.55 3.98 17.32
CA VAL A 2 -13.32 2.78 17.64
C VAL A 2 -13.18 2.48 19.14
N PRO A 3 -14.28 2.19 19.87
CA PRO A 3 -14.24 1.79 21.27
C PRO A 3 -13.22 0.68 21.55
N THR A 4 -12.52 0.76 22.69
CA THR A 4 -11.41 -0.14 23.06
C THR A 4 -11.87 -1.56 23.41
N ASP A 5 -13.13 -1.71 23.80
CA ASP A 5 -13.79 -3.00 24.07
C ASP A 5 -14.18 -3.75 22.78
N LYS A 6 -14.34 -3.05 21.65
CA LYS A 6 -14.50 -3.69 20.34
C LYS A 6 -13.17 -4.27 19.86
N HIS A 7 -13.13 -5.59 19.67
CA HIS A 7 -12.00 -6.29 19.05
C HIS A 7 -11.88 -5.93 17.57
N LEU A 8 -10.67 -5.65 17.09
CA LEU A 8 -10.40 -5.32 15.69
C LEU A 8 -9.74 -6.46 14.93
N GLN A 9 -10.17 -6.68 13.68
CA GLN A 9 -9.52 -7.58 12.72
C GLN A 9 -8.67 -6.79 11.73
N VAL A 10 -7.36 -7.03 11.71
CA VAL A 10 -6.42 -6.44 10.75
C VAL A 10 -5.89 -7.55 9.84
N GLY A 11 -5.99 -7.35 8.53
CA GLY A 11 -5.55 -8.35 7.55
C GLY A 11 -4.66 -7.75 6.49
N SER A 12 -3.57 -8.44 6.14
CA SER A 12 -2.68 -8.05 5.05
C SER A 12 -2.68 -9.04 3.92
N LEU A 13 -2.69 -8.53 2.69
CA LEU A 13 -2.48 -9.35 1.51
C LEU A 13 -1.00 -9.75 1.39
N LEU A 14 -0.74 -11.04 1.17
CA LEU A 14 0.57 -11.61 0.83
C LEU A 14 0.54 -12.22 -0.57
N PHE A 15 1.48 -11.79 -1.41
CA PHE A 15 1.64 -12.29 -2.78
C PHE A 15 3.12 -12.40 -3.16
N ALA A 16 3.45 -13.29 -4.10
CA ALA A 16 4.82 -13.42 -4.58
C ALA A 16 5.32 -12.15 -5.27
N GLY A 17 6.54 -11.71 -4.93
CA GLY A 17 7.15 -10.50 -5.46
C GLY A 17 6.70 -9.22 -4.78
N LEU A 18 6.06 -9.28 -3.60
CA LEU A 18 5.89 -8.09 -2.77
C LEU A 18 7.24 -7.48 -2.37
N ASP A 19 7.28 -6.20 -2.01
CA ASP A 19 8.39 -5.66 -1.24
C ASP A 19 8.10 -5.92 0.24
N GLN A 20 8.95 -6.71 0.91
CA GLN A 20 8.61 -7.23 2.24
C GLN A 20 8.32 -6.12 3.26
N ILE A 21 8.99 -4.97 3.17
CA ILE A 21 8.80 -3.88 4.13
C ILE A 21 7.51 -3.11 3.94
N ASP A 22 6.93 -3.15 2.73
CA ASP A 22 5.56 -2.67 2.51
C ASP A 22 4.57 -3.48 3.35
N LEU A 23 4.87 -4.75 3.66
CA LEU A 23 4.09 -5.59 4.56
C LEU A 23 4.57 -5.43 6.02
N THR A 24 5.86 -5.62 6.28
CA THR A 24 6.40 -5.78 7.63
C THR A 24 6.50 -4.46 8.41
N GLY A 25 6.66 -3.32 7.72
CA GLY A 25 6.60 -2.00 8.37
C GLY A 25 5.23 -1.72 8.99
N PRO A 26 4.13 -1.79 8.23
CA PRO A 26 2.78 -1.75 8.77
C PRO A 26 2.48 -2.86 9.78
N PHE A 27 2.95 -4.09 9.56
CA PHE A 27 2.80 -5.18 10.52
C PHE A 27 3.36 -4.77 11.89
N GLU A 28 4.55 -4.19 11.93
CA GLU A 28 5.22 -3.78 13.16
C GLU A 28 4.37 -2.78 13.96
N VAL A 29 3.65 -1.88 13.29
CA VAL A 29 2.77 -0.92 13.97
C VAL A 29 1.41 -1.54 14.31
N LEU A 30 0.72 -2.11 13.33
CA LEU A 30 -0.69 -2.52 13.45
C LEU A 30 -0.87 -3.77 14.31
N SER A 31 0.13 -4.65 14.40
CA SER A 31 0.09 -5.80 15.33
C SER A 31 0.12 -5.40 16.80
N ARG A 32 0.47 -4.14 17.11
CA ARG A 32 0.51 -3.57 18.47
C ARG A 32 -0.75 -2.79 18.83
N LEU A 33 -1.78 -2.81 17.97
CA LEU A 33 -3.06 -2.16 18.28
C LEU A 33 -3.72 -2.81 19.51
N PRO A 34 -4.20 -2.01 20.47
CA PRO A 34 -4.97 -2.52 21.60
C PRO A 34 -6.23 -3.29 21.16
N ASN A 35 -6.42 -4.49 21.73
CA ASN A 35 -7.54 -5.38 21.46
C ASN A 35 -7.76 -5.60 19.95
N ALA A 36 -6.73 -6.10 19.27
CA ALA A 36 -6.75 -6.40 17.85
C ALA A 36 -6.02 -7.71 17.54
N THR A 37 -6.41 -8.37 16.46
CA THR A 37 -5.68 -9.47 15.83
C THR A 37 -5.16 -9.00 14.48
N TYR A 38 -3.90 -9.30 14.19
CA TYR A 38 -3.31 -9.10 12.86
C TYR A 38 -3.03 -10.45 12.22
N GLN A 39 -3.48 -10.67 10.99
CA GLN A 39 -3.17 -11.85 10.21
C GLN A 39 -2.73 -11.52 8.77
N ILE A 40 -1.91 -12.39 8.21
CA ILE A 40 -1.42 -12.33 6.85
C ILE A 40 -2.19 -13.36 6.00
N TYR A 41 -2.81 -12.91 4.91
CA TYR A 41 -3.62 -13.73 4.04
C TYR A 41 -3.01 -13.83 2.65
N GLY A 42 -2.89 -15.04 2.11
CA GLY A 42 -2.40 -15.29 0.76
C GLY A 42 -3.28 -16.30 0.02
N LYS A 43 -3.06 -16.52 -1.27
CA LYS A 43 -3.82 -17.55 -2.02
C LYS A 43 -3.60 -18.97 -1.46
N THR A 44 -2.42 -19.18 -0.88
CA THR A 44 -2.05 -20.42 -0.17
C THR A 44 -1.22 -20.06 1.05
N THR A 45 -1.09 -20.98 2.00
CA THR A 45 -0.16 -20.85 3.14
C THR A 45 1.28 -21.29 2.81
N LYS A 46 1.56 -21.67 1.54
CA LYS A 46 2.92 -22.00 1.11
C LYS A 46 3.79 -20.73 1.10
N PRO A 47 5.09 -20.85 1.40
CA PRO A 47 5.99 -19.70 1.37
C PRO A 47 6.03 -19.03 0.00
N VAL A 48 5.95 -17.71 -0.01
CA VAL A 48 6.25 -16.87 -1.18
C VAL A 48 7.56 -16.13 -0.99
N ARG A 49 8.12 -15.59 -2.07
CA ARG A 49 9.36 -14.79 -2.03
C ARG A 49 9.04 -13.32 -2.28
N ASP A 50 9.67 -12.43 -1.53
CA ASP A 50 9.67 -11.00 -1.80
C ASP A 50 10.58 -10.65 -3.01
N VAL A 51 10.64 -9.37 -3.39
CA VAL A 51 11.49 -8.87 -4.49
C VAL A 51 12.99 -9.14 -4.30
N ARG A 52 13.45 -9.48 -3.08
CA ARG A 52 14.84 -9.79 -2.72
C ARG A 52 15.04 -11.23 -2.22
N ASN A 53 14.10 -12.14 -2.49
CA ASN A 53 14.10 -13.56 -2.13
C ASN A 53 13.88 -13.91 -0.65
N LEU A 54 13.57 -12.95 0.22
CA LEU A 54 13.09 -13.23 1.59
C LEU A 54 11.81 -14.07 1.49
N LYS A 55 11.72 -15.12 2.32
CA LYS A 55 10.54 -15.99 2.36
C LYS A 55 9.57 -15.50 3.43
N LEU A 56 8.30 -15.42 3.05
CA LEU A 56 7.18 -15.08 3.92
C LEU A 56 6.07 -16.13 3.75
N CYS A 57 5.34 -16.42 4.82
CA CYS A 57 4.20 -17.32 4.81
C CYS A 57 2.94 -16.56 5.20
N ALA A 58 1.81 -16.92 4.60
CA ALA A 58 0.51 -16.47 5.09
C ALA A 58 0.10 -17.31 6.30
N ASP A 59 -0.59 -16.68 7.25
CA ASP A 59 -1.20 -17.35 8.39
C ASP A 59 -2.42 -18.18 7.96
N ALA A 60 -3.15 -17.66 6.97
CA ALA A 60 -4.35 -18.28 6.41
C ALA A 60 -4.52 -17.94 4.93
N THR A 61 -5.43 -18.64 4.26
CA THR A 61 -5.80 -18.36 2.86
C THR A 61 -6.74 -17.16 2.75
N LEU A 62 -6.86 -16.57 1.56
CA LEU A 62 -7.81 -15.48 1.29
C LEU A 62 -9.26 -15.87 1.66
N ALA A 63 -9.64 -17.12 1.42
CA ALA A 63 -10.99 -17.63 1.69
C ALA A 63 -11.30 -17.81 3.19
N GLU A 64 -10.27 -17.89 4.03
CA GLU A 64 -10.41 -18.05 5.48
C GLU A 64 -10.45 -16.70 6.22
N ALA A 65 -10.24 -15.59 5.52
CA ALA A 65 -10.25 -14.26 6.12
C ALA A 65 -11.66 -13.88 6.62
N PRO A 66 -11.82 -13.41 7.87
CA PRO A 66 -13.06 -12.80 8.33
C PRO A 66 -13.25 -11.43 7.66
N ALA A 67 -14.38 -10.76 7.95
CA ALA A 67 -14.51 -9.34 7.63
C ALA A 67 -13.45 -8.55 8.41
N LEU A 68 -12.62 -7.80 7.69
CA LEU A 68 -11.52 -7.03 8.26
C LEU A 68 -11.99 -5.63 8.64
N ASP A 69 -11.57 -5.12 9.81
CA ASP A 69 -11.70 -3.70 10.13
C ASP A 69 -10.61 -2.87 9.43
N VAL A 70 -9.45 -3.48 9.15
CA VAL A 70 -8.35 -2.87 8.38
C VAL A 70 -7.88 -3.85 7.32
N LEU A 71 -8.04 -3.46 6.05
CA LEU A 71 -7.47 -4.16 4.90
C LEU A 71 -6.14 -3.49 4.53
N HIS A 72 -5.04 -4.21 4.65
CA HIS A 72 -3.71 -3.73 4.28
C HIS A 72 -3.20 -4.37 2.98
N ILE A 73 -2.78 -3.54 2.02
CA ILE A 73 -2.36 -3.92 0.68
C ILE A 73 -0.93 -3.43 0.40
N PRO A 74 0.09 -4.30 0.51
CA PRO A 74 1.48 -3.93 0.23
C PRO A 74 1.75 -3.81 -1.27
N GLY A 75 2.89 -3.18 -1.61
CA GLY A 75 3.38 -3.05 -2.98
C GLY A 75 4.47 -4.07 -3.32
N GLY A 76 5.29 -3.73 -4.31
CA GLY A 76 6.33 -4.59 -4.88
C GLY A 76 6.20 -4.80 -6.38
N TYR A 77 7.06 -5.63 -6.97
CA TYR A 77 7.02 -5.92 -8.41
C TYR A 77 5.94 -6.95 -8.76
N GLY A 78 5.60 -7.82 -7.81
CA GLY A 78 4.53 -8.81 -7.91
C GLY A 78 3.15 -8.21 -8.07
N GLN A 79 2.98 -6.93 -7.70
CA GLN A 79 1.74 -6.18 -7.90
C GLN A 79 1.26 -6.23 -9.36
N GLU A 80 2.18 -6.28 -10.33
CA GLU A 80 1.84 -6.39 -11.75
C GLU A 80 1.04 -7.66 -12.09
N VAL A 81 1.37 -8.76 -11.43
CA VAL A 81 0.65 -10.03 -11.59
C VAL A 81 -0.70 -9.94 -10.88
N VAL A 82 -0.70 -9.39 -9.65
CA VAL A 82 -1.92 -9.26 -8.83
C VAL A 82 -2.98 -8.37 -9.49
N MET A 83 -2.57 -7.33 -10.20
CA MET A 83 -3.48 -6.44 -10.94
C MET A 83 -4.29 -7.14 -12.05
N ASN A 84 -3.92 -8.37 -12.43
CA ASN A 84 -4.65 -9.19 -13.39
C ASN A 84 -5.18 -10.48 -12.77
N ASP A 85 -5.03 -10.67 -11.45
CA ASP A 85 -5.51 -11.84 -10.72
C ASP A 85 -6.89 -11.57 -10.13
N GLU A 86 -7.91 -11.95 -10.88
CA GLU A 86 -9.31 -11.67 -10.54
C GLU A 86 -9.73 -12.26 -9.18
N GLU A 87 -9.18 -13.41 -8.79
CA GLU A 87 -9.42 -14.02 -7.48
C GLU A 87 -8.98 -13.09 -6.35
N THR A 88 -7.76 -12.56 -6.46
CA THR A 88 -7.21 -11.63 -5.47
C THR A 88 -7.94 -10.28 -5.51
N LEU A 89 -8.24 -9.74 -6.70
CA LEU A 89 -8.98 -8.47 -6.82
C LEU A 89 -10.41 -8.59 -6.28
N GLN A 90 -11.07 -9.72 -6.47
CA GLN A 90 -12.39 -9.98 -5.90
C GLN A 90 -12.33 -10.02 -4.38
N TRP A 91 -11.32 -10.67 -3.80
CA TRP A 91 -11.10 -10.65 -2.35
C TRP A 91 -10.86 -9.23 -1.82
N VAL A 92 -10.02 -8.44 -2.50
CA VAL A 92 -9.78 -7.03 -2.15
C VAL A 92 -11.08 -6.23 -2.15
N ARG A 93 -11.91 -6.35 -3.20
CA ARG A 93 -13.20 -5.68 -3.28
C ARG A 93 -14.17 -6.12 -2.18
N ALA A 94 -14.21 -7.42 -1.88
CA ALA A 94 -15.08 -7.96 -0.83
C ALA A 94 -14.70 -7.41 0.56
N GLN A 95 -13.41 -7.41 0.89
CA GLN A 95 -12.93 -6.85 2.16
C GLN A 95 -13.16 -5.34 2.25
N ALA A 96 -12.92 -4.61 1.15
CA ALA A 96 -13.12 -3.16 1.07
C ALA A 96 -14.57 -2.71 1.34
N GLN A 97 -15.58 -3.58 1.14
CA GLN A 97 -16.98 -3.26 1.46
C GLN A 97 -17.26 -3.11 2.96
N SER A 98 -16.47 -3.78 3.80
CA SER A 98 -16.67 -3.80 5.26
C SER A 98 -15.54 -3.14 6.05
N ALA A 99 -14.39 -2.93 5.41
CA ALA A 99 -13.23 -2.35 6.05
C ALA A 99 -13.44 -0.91 6.51
N GLY A 100 -13.20 -0.68 7.81
CA GLY A 100 -13.13 0.64 8.40
C GLY A 100 -11.97 1.46 7.86
N PHE A 101 -10.87 0.81 7.44
CA PHE A 101 -9.77 1.40 6.68
C PHE A 101 -9.25 0.46 5.59
N ILE A 102 -9.00 1.03 4.40
CA ILE A 102 -8.26 0.38 3.31
C ILE A 102 -6.90 1.07 3.25
N PHE A 103 -5.85 0.39 3.70
CA PHE A 103 -4.51 0.93 3.79
C PHE A 103 -3.62 0.31 2.71
N SER A 104 -3.02 1.12 1.85
CA SER A 104 -2.04 0.67 0.85
C SER A 104 -0.69 1.32 1.06
N VAL A 105 0.37 0.60 0.72
CA VAL A 105 1.74 1.09 0.78
C VAL A 105 2.39 0.95 -0.58
N CYS A 106 3.18 1.95 -0.99
CA CYS A 106 3.97 1.90 -2.21
C CYS A 106 3.05 1.62 -3.41
N THR A 107 3.39 0.65 -4.26
CA THR A 107 2.57 0.27 -5.42
C THR A 107 1.35 -0.57 -5.07
N GLY A 108 1.09 -0.88 -3.80
CA GLY A 108 -0.18 -1.48 -3.36
C GLY A 108 -1.40 -0.63 -3.74
N ALA A 109 -1.22 0.70 -3.85
CA ALA A 109 -2.25 1.60 -4.38
C ALA A 109 -2.67 1.24 -5.82
N LEU A 110 -1.77 0.68 -6.65
CA LEU A 110 -2.14 0.24 -8.00
C LEU A 110 -3.04 -1.01 -7.97
N ILE A 111 -2.91 -1.87 -6.95
CA ILE A 111 -3.83 -2.99 -6.71
C ILE A 111 -5.20 -2.44 -6.30
N CYS A 112 -5.25 -1.43 -5.41
CA CYS A 112 -6.50 -0.72 -5.10
C CYS A 112 -7.14 -0.12 -6.35
N GLY A 113 -6.32 0.47 -7.23
CA GLY A 113 -6.74 1.01 -8.51
C GLY A 113 -7.34 -0.05 -9.41
N ALA A 114 -6.65 -1.18 -9.59
CA ALA A 114 -7.15 -2.32 -10.37
C ALA A 114 -8.45 -2.91 -9.82
N ALA A 115 -8.64 -2.87 -8.50
CA ALA A 115 -9.86 -3.25 -7.81
C ALA A 115 -10.99 -2.21 -7.93
N GLY A 116 -10.75 -1.06 -8.56
CA GLY A 116 -11.73 0.02 -8.76
C GLY A 116 -11.97 0.90 -7.54
N LEU A 117 -11.08 0.87 -6.54
CA LEU A 117 -11.27 1.54 -5.25
C LEU A 117 -10.82 3.01 -5.24
N LEU A 118 -10.15 3.48 -6.30
CA LEU A 118 -9.50 4.80 -6.34
C LEU A 118 -10.26 5.87 -7.13
N GLN A 119 -11.38 5.54 -7.76
CA GLN A 119 -12.07 6.49 -8.63
C GLN A 119 -12.56 7.72 -7.84
N GLY A 120 -12.07 8.90 -8.24
CA GLY A 120 -12.37 10.18 -7.58
C GLY A 120 -11.68 10.40 -6.23
N LYS A 121 -10.74 9.52 -5.85
CA LYS A 121 -10.06 9.57 -4.54
C LYS A 121 -8.67 10.19 -4.63
N ARG A 122 -8.30 10.98 -3.63
CA ARG A 122 -6.91 11.41 -3.42
C ARG A 122 -6.08 10.21 -3.00
N ALA A 123 -4.97 9.97 -3.69
CA ALA A 123 -4.06 8.87 -3.36
C ALA A 123 -2.59 9.23 -3.64
N THR A 124 -1.69 8.57 -2.92
CA THR A 124 -0.25 8.54 -3.20
C THR A 124 0.18 7.09 -3.48
N THR A 125 1.41 6.90 -3.94
CA THR A 125 2.02 5.60 -4.23
C THR A 125 3.54 5.78 -4.29
N HIS A 126 4.29 4.77 -4.72
CA HIS A 126 5.72 4.92 -4.97
C HIS A 126 5.99 6.06 -5.98
N TRP A 127 7.02 6.87 -5.74
CA TRP A 127 7.35 8.04 -6.57
C TRP A 127 7.50 7.70 -8.07
N SER A 128 8.02 6.51 -8.38
CA SER A 128 8.19 6.07 -9.78
C SER A 128 6.88 5.70 -10.48
N ALA A 129 5.79 5.56 -9.72
CA ALA A 129 4.48 5.11 -10.22
C ALA A 129 3.36 6.13 -9.98
N ILE A 130 3.64 7.30 -9.39
CA ILE A 130 2.60 8.28 -9.00
C ILE A 130 1.74 8.78 -10.17
N HIS A 131 2.36 8.94 -11.34
CA HIS A 131 1.66 9.32 -12.57
C HIS A 131 0.64 8.27 -13.05
N LEU A 132 0.72 7.03 -12.56
CA LEU A 132 -0.19 5.96 -12.96
C LEU A 132 -1.53 6.01 -12.22
N LEU A 133 -1.61 6.70 -11.08
CA LEU A 133 -2.83 6.77 -10.28
C LEU A 133 -4.03 7.35 -11.07
N SER A 134 -3.78 8.31 -11.97
CA SER A 134 -4.82 8.90 -12.81
C SER A 134 -5.46 7.90 -13.77
N TYR A 135 -4.75 6.84 -14.19
CA TYR A 135 -5.31 5.78 -15.03
C TYR A 135 -6.36 4.93 -14.28
N PHE A 136 -6.35 5.00 -12.93
CA PHE A 136 -7.34 4.36 -12.07
C PHE A 136 -8.41 5.35 -11.58
N GLY A 137 -8.48 6.53 -12.19
CA GLY A 137 -9.42 7.60 -11.82
C GLY A 137 -9.09 8.30 -10.49
N ALA A 138 -7.92 8.04 -9.90
CA ALA A 138 -7.49 8.71 -8.68
C ALA A 138 -6.96 10.12 -8.98
N ILE A 139 -6.94 10.95 -7.96
CA ILE A 139 -6.26 12.26 -7.93
C ILE A 139 -4.89 12.03 -7.29
N PRO A 140 -3.78 12.04 -8.05
CA PRO A 140 -2.45 11.82 -7.49
C PRO A 140 -2.07 12.97 -6.55
N VAL A 141 -1.51 12.63 -5.40
CA VAL A 141 -1.04 13.60 -4.39
C VAL A 141 0.36 13.21 -3.96
N ASN A 142 1.32 14.14 -4.14
CA ASN A 142 2.71 13.92 -3.77
C ASN A 142 2.96 14.19 -2.27
N GLU A 143 2.34 13.38 -1.42
CA GLU A 143 2.53 13.37 0.02
C GLU A 143 3.00 11.99 0.48
N ARG A 144 3.68 11.93 1.63
CA ARG A 144 4.18 10.68 2.21
C ARG A 144 3.04 9.74 2.62
N VAL A 145 1.96 10.29 3.15
CA VAL A 145 0.73 9.56 3.50
C VAL A 145 -0.48 10.45 3.18
N VAL A 146 -1.44 9.90 2.43
CA VAL A 146 -2.70 10.55 2.06
C VAL A 146 -3.85 9.78 2.69
N MET A 147 -4.75 10.48 3.37
CA MET A 147 -6.01 9.94 3.89
C MET A 147 -7.19 10.64 3.20
N ASP A 148 -8.01 9.87 2.49
CA ASP A 148 -9.26 10.29 1.85
C ASP A 148 -10.41 9.44 2.38
N GLY A 149 -11.05 9.91 3.45
CA GLY A 149 -12.02 9.12 4.20
C GLY A 149 -11.37 7.87 4.82
N ASN A 150 -11.89 6.69 4.50
CA ASN A 150 -11.35 5.40 4.96
C ASN A 150 -10.21 4.85 4.06
N LEU A 151 -9.93 5.48 2.92
CA LEU A 151 -8.81 5.09 2.07
C LEU A 151 -7.53 5.79 2.54
N VAL A 152 -6.53 5.01 2.89
CA VAL A 152 -5.19 5.47 3.28
C VAL A 152 -4.18 4.93 2.28
N SER A 153 -3.39 5.80 1.70
CA SER A 153 -2.26 5.42 0.85
C SER A 153 -0.98 6.02 1.40
N ALA A 154 0.04 5.21 1.54
CA ALA A 154 1.39 5.64 1.87
C ALA A 154 2.27 5.51 0.63
N ALA A 155 3.25 6.41 0.52
CA ALA A 155 4.22 6.44 -0.56
C ALA A 155 5.18 5.23 -0.51
N GLY A 156 6.40 5.37 -1.01
CA GLY A 156 7.34 4.25 -1.10
C GLY A 156 7.76 3.66 0.25
N VAL A 157 7.73 2.33 0.34
CA VAL A 157 8.56 1.53 1.25
C VAL A 157 8.31 1.87 2.72
N THR A 158 9.20 2.65 3.34
CA THR A 158 9.14 2.97 4.78
C THR A 158 7.98 3.88 5.14
N ALA A 159 7.32 4.52 4.16
CA ALA A 159 6.11 5.30 4.39
C ALA A 159 4.98 4.47 5.00
N GLY A 160 5.01 3.14 4.86
CA GLY A 160 4.07 2.23 5.51
C GLY A 160 4.05 2.34 7.04
N ILE A 161 5.19 2.64 7.67
CA ILE A 161 5.25 2.81 9.14
C ILE A 161 4.46 4.05 9.56
N ASP A 162 4.70 5.19 8.89
CA ASP A 162 3.98 6.44 9.18
C ASP A 162 2.49 6.33 8.88
N GLY A 163 2.14 5.67 7.78
CA GLY A 163 0.74 5.42 7.42
C GLY A 163 0.04 4.57 8.46
N ALA A 164 0.70 3.51 8.93
CA ALA A 164 0.16 2.65 9.96
C ALA A 164 -0.01 3.37 11.31
N LEU A 165 0.90 4.28 11.69
CA LEU A 165 0.74 5.10 12.90
C LEU A 165 -0.46 6.04 12.79
N ARG A 166 -0.73 6.61 11.61
CA ARG A 166 -1.94 7.41 11.36
C ARG A 166 -3.22 6.57 11.44
N VAL A 167 -3.20 5.36 10.86
CA VAL A 167 -4.31 4.40 10.97
C VAL A 167 -4.54 4.02 12.43
N ALA A 168 -3.47 3.77 13.19
CA ALA A 168 -3.55 3.45 14.61
C ALA A 168 -4.17 4.59 15.43
N ALA A 169 -3.77 5.84 15.15
CA ALA A 169 -4.35 7.02 15.78
C ALA A 169 -5.85 7.16 15.45
N ALA A 170 -6.25 6.92 14.19
CA ALA A 170 -7.64 7.01 13.78
C ALA A 170 -8.53 5.92 14.45
N LEU A 171 -7.97 4.73 14.66
CA LEU A 171 -8.66 3.59 15.28
C LEU A 171 -8.72 3.70 16.80
N ARG A 172 -7.61 4.03 17.47
CA ARG A 172 -7.44 3.90 18.93
C ARG A 172 -7.04 5.20 19.64
N GLY A 173 -7.00 6.31 18.93
CA GLY A 173 -6.61 7.60 19.48
C GLY A 173 -5.10 7.82 19.45
N GLU A 174 -4.70 9.08 19.59
CA GLU A 174 -3.30 9.49 19.49
C GLU A 174 -2.40 8.85 20.55
N ASP A 175 -2.89 8.67 21.78
CA ASP A 175 -2.08 8.12 22.87
C ASP A 175 -1.67 6.67 22.59
N ALA A 176 -2.56 5.87 21.98
CA ALA A 176 -2.21 4.52 21.54
C ALA A 176 -1.13 4.54 20.45
N ALA A 177 -1.27 5.43 19.46
CA ALA A 177 -0.27 5.57 18.39
C ALA A 177 1.08 6.07 18.92
N LYS A 178 1.10 7.06 19.82
CA LYS A 178 2.30 7.57 20.50
C LYS A 178 2.96 6.50 21.36
N THR A 179 2.17 5.68 22.06
CA THR A 179 2.68 4.53 22.84
C THR A 179 3.35 3.50 21.94
N ILE A 180 2.73 3.16 20.81
CA ILE A 180 3.32 2.25 19.81
C ILE A 180 4.61 2.84 19.25
N GLN A 181 4.59 4.13 18.86
CA GLN A 181 5.76 4.85 18.34
C GLN A 181 6.93 4.81 19.33
N LEU A 182 6.68 5.12 20.61
CA LEU A 182 7.70 5.11 21.65
C LEU A 182 8.22 3.70 21.92
N TYR A 183 7.33 2.70 21.98
CA TYR A 183 7.73 1.31 22.20
C TYR A 183 8.64 0.78 21.10
N MET A 184 8.38 1.18 19.85
CA MET A 184 9.22 0.84 18.70
C MET A 184 10.49 1.69 18.60
N GLU A 185 10.63 2.72 19.45
CA GLU A 185 11.66 3.75 19.33
C GLU A 185 11.71 4.33 17.90
N TYR A 186 10.53 4.59 17.32
CA TYR A 186 10.44 5.13 15.97
C TYR A 186 10.77 6.63 15.94
N ALA A 187 12.07 6.91 16.01
CA ALA A 187 12.72 8.21 15.91
C ALA A 187 13.81 8.12 14.82
N PRO A 188 13.43 8.10 13.52
CA PRO A 188 14.38 7.86 12.45
C PRO A 188 15.40 9.01 12.32
N GLU A 189 16.68 8.65 12.19
CA GLU A 189 17.79 9.55 11.88
C GLU A 189 18.48 9.11 10.58
N PRO A 190 17.92 9.43 9.39
CA PRO A 190 18.52 9.03 8.13
C PRO A 190 19.92 9.65 7.94
N PRO A 191 20.95 8.85 7.59
CA PRO A 191 22.32 9.36 7.41
C PRO A 191 22.52 10.16 6.11
N PHE A 192 21.52 10.18 5.22
CA PHE A 192 21.56 10.88 3.94
C PHE A 192 20.21 11.54 3.64
N ASP A 193 20.23 12.69 2.97
CA ASP A 193 19.04 13.35 2.42
C ASP A 193 18.82 12.97 0.95
N SER A 194 18.40 11.73 0.70
CA SER A 194 18.09 11.24 -0.65
C SER A 194 16.85 10.34 -0.66
N GLY A 195 15.98 10.51 0.34
CA GLY A 195 14.75 9.73 0.49
C GLY A 195 13.62 10.15 -0.46
N THR A 196 13.76 11.28 -1.15
CA THR A 196 12.75 11.79 -2.10
C THR A 196 13.39 12.21 -3.42
N PRO A 197 12.64 12.20 -4.54
CA PRO A 197 13.13 12.77 -5.80
C PRO A 197 13.53 14.24 -5.72
N ALA A 198 12.94 15.00 -4.78
CA ALA A 198 13.20 16.42 -4.62
C ALA A 198 14.52 16.71 -3.90
N SER A 199 14.95 15.85 -2.97
CA SER A 199 16.19 16.03 -2.22
C SER A 199 17.38 15.23 -2.74
N ALA A 200 17.14 14.14 -3.48
CA ALA A 200 18.21 13.31 -4.02
C ALA A 200 19.09 14.05 -5.05
N PRO A 201 20.43 13.91 -5.01
CA PRO A 201 21.30 14.42 -6.05
C PRO A 201 20.92 13.91 -7.44
N PRO A 202 21.05 14.70 -8.53
CA PRO A 202 20.59 14.32 -9.85
C PRO A 202 21.11 12.95 -10.34
N ALA A 203 22.39 12.64 -10.11
CA ALA A 203 22.97 11.35 -10.50
C ALA A 203 22.34 10.17 -9.75
N VAL A 204 22.04 10.34 -8.46
CA VAL A 204 21.38 9.31 -7.62
C VAL A 204 19.94 9.11 -8.09
N TYR A 205 19.21 10.19 -8.35
CA TYR A 205 17.86 10.13 -8.91
C TYR A 205 17.83 9.39 -10.26
N GLN A 206 18.74 9.72 -11.19
CA GLN A 206 18.80 9.04 -12.48
C GLN A 206 19.14 7.55 -12.35
N ALA A 207 20.07 7.19 -11.47
CA ALA A 207 20.40 5.78 -11.21
C ALA A 207 19.21 5.00 -10.62
N ALA A 208 18.48 5.61 -9.68
CA ALA A 208 17.27 5.01 -9.10
C ALA A 208 16.15 4.86 -10.15
N LYS A 209 15.95 5.89 -10.99
CA LYS A 209 14.99 5.85 -12.10
C LYS A 209 15.34 4.76 -13.11
N GLN A 210 16.61 4.63 -13.47
CA GLN A 210 17.08 3.58 -14.38
C GLN A 210 16.84 2.18 -13.81
N THR A 211 17.05 2.00 -12.50
CA THR A 211 16.78 0.72 -11.81
C THR A 211 15.29 0.35 -11.85
N ALA A 212 14.41 1.34 -11.78
CA ALA A 212 12.96 1.13 -11.82
C ALA A 212 12.36 1.16 -13.24
N HIS A 213 13.18 1.35 -14.28
CA HIS A 213 12.72 1.59 -15.66
C HIS A 213 11.78 0.49 -16.16
N ASP A 214 12.26 -0.75 -16.22
CA ASP A 214 11.52 -1.84 -16.86
C ASP A 214 10.21 -2.16 -16.16
N ILE A 215 10.21 -2.11 -14.81
CA ILE A 215 8.98 -2.32 -14.04
C ILE A 215 8.00 -1.16 -14.21
N THR A 216 8.49 0.07 -14.39
CA THR A 216 7.64 1.25 -14.60
C THR A 216 7.00 1.24 -16.00
N GLU A 217 7.74 0.83 -17.03
CA GLU A 217 7.19 0.63 -18.38
C GLU A 217 6.09 -0.43 -18.38
N LYS A 218 6.32 -1.56 -17.71
CA LYS A 218 5.32 -2.62 -17.58
C LYS A 218 4.04 -2.13 -16.89
N ARG A 219 4.19 -1.45 -15.74
CA ARG A 219 3.07 -0.83 -15.01
C ARG A 219 2.30 0.17 -15.85
N THR A 220 3.00 0.97 -16.66
CA THR A 220 2.38 1.96 -17.55
C THR A 220 1.48 1.28 -18.57
N LYS A 221 1.97 0.22 -19.21
CA LYS A 221 1.18 -0.58 -20.15
C LYS A 221 -0.05 -1.19 -19.48
N THR A 222 0.11 -1.82 -18.32
CA THR A 222 -1.01 -2.43 -17.58
C THR A 222 -2.04 -1.38 -17.13
N ALA A 223 -1.60 -0.21 -16.67
CA ALA A 223 -2.50 0.88 -16.30
C ALA A 223 -3.30 1.43 -17.50
N MET A 224 -2.65 1.60 -18.67
CA MET A 224 -3.32 1.99 -19.92
C MET A 224 -4.38 0.98 -20.37
N GLU A 225 -4.04 -0.31 -20.36
CA GLU A 225 -4.98 -1.39 -20.71
C GLU A 225 -6.18 -1.43 -19.76
N TRP A 226 -5.93 -1.28 -18.45
CA TRP A 226 -6.98 -1.23 -17.45
C TRP A 226 -7.89 -0.01 -17.64
N ALA A 227 -7.33 1.19 -17.84
CA ALA A 227 -8.10 2.42 -18.04
C ALA A 227 -9.00 2.32 -19.28
N SER A 228 -8.46 1.79 -20.38
CA SER A 228 -9.21 1.55 -21.63
C SER A 228 -10.39 0.60 -21.40
N LYS A 229 -10.16 -0.53 -20.72
CA LYS A 229 -11.20 -1.51 -20.41
C LYS A 229 -12.33 -0.94 -19.54
N HIS A 230 -12.04 0.04 -18.68
CA HIS A 230 -12.99 0.61 -17.72
C HIS A 230 -13.48 2.02 -18.10
N ASN A 231 -13.19 2.49 -19.31
CA ASN A 231 -13.58 3.81 -19.82
C ASN A 231 -13.14 4.98 -18.91
N ILE A 232 -11.97 4.87 -18.28
CA ILE A 232 -11.38 5.97 -17.53
C ILE A 232 -10.73 6.96 -18.51
N PRO A 233 -11.06 8.27 -18.44
CA PRO A 233 -10.40 9.28 -19.25
C PRO A 233 -8.90 9.30 -18.92
N VAL A 234 -8.06 8.92 -19.88
CA VAL A 234 -6.62 8.92 -19.72
C VAL A 234 -6.09 10.36 -19.90
N PRO A 235 -5.31 10.91 -18.95
CA PRO A 235 -4.61 12.16 -19.17
C PRO A 235 -3.60 12.02 -20.30
N LEU A 236 -3.48 13.02 -21.18
CA LEU A 236 -2.47 13.02 -22.25
C LEU A 236 -1.06 12.83 -21.65
N PRO A 237 -0.18 12.02 -22.30
CA PRO A 237 1.20 11.88 -21.86
C PRO A 237 1.88 13.26 -21.74
N GLY A 238 2.43 13.58 -20.56
CA GLY A 238 3.19 14.80 -20.32
C GLY A 238 2.42 15.97 -19.69
N ALA A 239 1.16 15.81 -19.28
CA ALA A 239 0.52 16.80 -18.42
C ALA A 239 1.25 16.87 -17.05
N PRO A 240 1.66 18.06 -16.58
CA PRO A 240 2.33 18.18 -15.30
C PRO A 240 1.40 17.69 -14.17
N VAL A 241 1.94 16.87 -13.28
CA VAL A 241 1.29 16.55 -12.01
C VAL A 241 1.39 17.82 -11.17
N SER A 242 0.27 18.51 -10.99
CA SER A 242 0.17 19.73 -10.16
C SER A 242 0.41 19.43 -8.69
#